data_AF-A0AAP8NFA2-F1
#
_entry.id   AF-A0AAP8NFA2-F1
#
_cell.length_a   1.000
_cell.length_b   1.000
_cell.length_c   1.000
_cell.angle_alpha   90.00
_cell.angle_beta   90.00
_cell.angle_gamma   90.00
#
_symmetry.space_group_name_H-M   'P 1'
#
loop_
_entity.id
_entity.type
_entity.pdbx_description
1 polymer ?
#
loop_
_entity_poly.entity_id
_entity_poly.type
_entity_poly.pdbx_seq_one_letter_code
_entity_poly.pdbx_strand_id
1 'polypeptide(L)'
;MKGCSVLLGCLLAIATSVAFAADPDFKDYTVTPVFTGINHEPVPQEHSNPMMDMDRAQALKGKVNFAGHYILYRVGCGGSAICGEVLDARTGEVVGGLPNAYDGNALSLSNRPDSRLLIVSGIAADTEEDAQGNELESRFRTRYFEFVNNEFRLLTFKDL
;
A
#
# COMPACT_ATOMS: atom_id res chain seq x y z
N MET A 1 39.47 -32.76 -56.48
CA MET A 1 38.00 -32.80 -56.48
C MET A 1 37.51 -33.20 -55.09
N LYS A 2 36.57 -32.41 -54.56
CA LYS A 2 35.66 -32.68 -53.42
C LYS A 2 36.24 -32.49 -52.01
N GLY A 3 36.01 -31.27 -51.50
CA GLY A 3 36.14 -30.96 -50.08
C GLY A 3 34.94 -31.45 -49.26
N CYS A 4 35.14 -31.55 -47.95
CA CYS A 4 34.08 -31.70 -46.97
C CYS A 4 34.30 -30.62 -45.91
N SER A 5 33.49 -29.56 -46.00
CA SER A 5 33.40 -28.53 -44.97
C SER A 5 32.47 -29.05 -43.88
N VAL A 6 32.99 -29.28 -42.67
CA VAL A 6 32.18 -29.64 -41.50
C VAL A 6 31.83 -28.35 -40.77
N LEU A 7 30.60 -27.87 -40.98
CA LEU A 7 30.00 -26.79 -40.20
C LEU A 7 29.64 -27.32 -38.81
N LEU A 8 30.43 -26.96 -37.80
CA LEU A 8 30.15 -27.22 -36.40
C LEU A 8 29.12 -26.19 -35.90
N GLY A 9 27.84 -26.51 -36.00
CA GLY A 9 26.76 -25.69 -35.45
C GLY A 9 26.65 -25.86 -33.94
N CYS A 10 27.13 -24.89 -33.17
CA CYS A 10 26.85 -24.79 -31.74
C CYS A 10 25.38 -24.37 -31.52
N LEU A 11 24.53 -25.30 -31.09
CA LEU A 11 23.21 -24.98 -30.53
C LEU A 11 23.41 -24.28 -29.18
N LEU A 12 23.20 -22.96 -29.13
CA LEU A 12 23.03 -22.21 -27.88
C LEU A 12 21.61 -22.44 -27.38
N ALA A 13 21.44 -23.39 -26.47
CA ALA A 13 20.20 -23.54 -25.71
C ALA A 13 20.11 -22.39 -24.70
N ILE A 14 19.36 -21.34 -25.04
CA ILE A 14 19.03 -20.24 -24.13
C ILE A 14 17.97 -20.78 -23.17
N ALA A 15 18.39 -21.23 -21.99
CA ALA A 15 17.48 -21.50 -20.89
C ALA A 15 16.93 -20.17 -20.38
N THR A 16 15.71 -19.82 -20.79
CA THR A 16 14.99 -18.68 -20.23
C THR A 16 14.51 -19.05 -18.83
N SER A 17 15.27 -18.65 -17.82
CA SER A 17 14.84 -18.73 -16.42
C SER A 17 13.63 -17.81 -16.23
N VAL A 18 12.48 -18.38 -15.91
CA VAL A 18 11.31 -17.60 -15.51
C VAL A 18 11.57 -17.12 -14.08
N ALA A 19 12.01 -15.87 -13.93
CA ALA A 19 12.18 -15.26 -12.62
C ALA A 19 10.81 -14.80 -12.11
N PHE A 20 10.28 -15.46 -11.09
CA PHE A 20 9.14 -14.94 -10.35
C PHE A 20 9.63 -13.83 -9.43
N ALA A 21 9.09 -12.62 -9.59
CA ALA A 21 9.35 -11.55 -8.65
C ALA A 21 8.78 -11.96 -7.28
N ALA A 22 9.61 -11.87 -6.24
CA ALA A 22 9.16 -12.05 -4.86
C ALA A 22 8.15 -10.93 -4.49
N ASP A 23 7.33 -11.18 -3.48
CA ASP A 23 6.43 -10.14 -2.96
C ASP A 23 7.21 -8.94 -2.43
N PRO A 24 6.70 -7.71 -2.60
CA PRO A 24 7.28 -6.53 -1.98
C PRO A 24 7.46 -6.74 -0.47
N ASP A 25 8.68 -6.53 0.03
CA ASP A 25 9.02 -6.65 1.44
C ASP A 25 9.35 -5.28 2.05
N PHE A 26 9.01 -5.07 3.31
CA PHE A 26 9.22 -3.80 4.01
C PHE A 26 10.66 -3.28 3.92
N LYS A 27 11.67 -4.17 3.91
CA LYS A 27 13.09 -3.81 3.84
C LYS A 27 13.50 -3.15 2.52
N ASP A 28 12.71 -3.36 1.46
CA ASP A 28 12.99 -2.80 0.14
C ASP A 28 12.39 -1.39 -0.02
N TYR A 29 11.57 -0.96 0.95
CA TYR A 29 10.87 0.33 0.99
C TYR A 29 11.21 1.13 2.26
N THR A 30 12.45 1.04 2.73
CA THR A 30 12.87 1.70 3.98
C THR A 30 12.75 3.22 3.93
N VAL A 31 12.34 3.80 5.06
CA VAL A 31 12.34 5.23 5.35
C VAL A 31 13.15 5.48 6.61
N THR A 32 14.07 6.43 6.55
CA THR A 32 14.88 6.87 7.69
C THR A 32 15.13 8.38 7.59
N PRO A 33 15.05 9.13 8.71
CA PRO A 33 14.73 8.69 10.07
C PRO A 33 13.23 8.45 10.30
N VAL A 34 12.89 7.76 11.40
CA VAL A 34 11.53 7.73 11.95
C VAL A 34 11.37 8.88 12.94
N PHE A 35 10.31 9.65 12.83
CA PHE A 35 9.96 10.76 13.72
C PHE A 35 9.60 10.23 15.11
N THR A 36 10.26 10.79 16.12
CA THR A 36 10.08 10.46 17.55
C THR A 36 9.74 11.70 18.38
N GLY A 37 9.35 12.81 17.74
CA GLY A 37 8.97 14.03 18.42
C GLY A 37 7.56 13.96 19.02
N ILE A 38 7.11 15.09 19.55
CA ILE A 38 5.72 15.25 19.98
C ILE A 38 4.88 15.47 18.71
N ASN A 39 3.81 14.69 18.55
CA ASN A 39 2.90 14.84 17.43
C ASN A 39 2.14 16.16 17.54
N HIS A 40 1.86 16.78 16.40
CA HIS A 40 1.06 18.00 16.35
C HIS A 40 -0.43 17.72 16.63
N GLU A 41 -1.16 18.73 17.11
CA GLU A 41 -2.62 18.67 17.18
C GLU A 41 -3.25 18.62 15.78
N PRO A 42 -4.40 17.95 15.60
CA PRO A 42 -5.03 17.82 14.30
C PRO A 42 -5.43 19.17 13.70
N VAL A 43 -5.20 19.33 12.40
CA VAL A 43 -5.65 20.50 11.63
C VAL A 43 -7.14 20.33 11.29
N PRO A 44 -8.02 21.32 11.58
CA PRO A 44 -9.45 21.24 11.22
C PRO A 44 -9.68 21.03 9.72
N GLN A 45 -10.68 20.21 9.37
CA GLN A 45 -11.04 19.90 7.98
C GLN A 45 -12.40 20.52 7.62
N GLU A 46 -12.54 21.11 6.43
CA GLU A 46 -13.75 21.87 6.00
C GLU A 46 -15.04 21.01 5.91
N HIS A 47 -14.92 19.68 5.92
CA HIS A 47 -16.05 18.74 5.86
C HIS A 47 -16.01 17.68 6.98
N SER A 48 -15.44 18.03 8.13
CA SER A 48 -15.39 17.14 9.28
C SER A 48 -16.70 17.07 10.07
N ASN A 49 -16.81 16.05 10.92
CA ASN A 49 -17.80 16.00 11.98
C ASN A 49 -17.09 15.70 13.33
N PRO A 50 -17.77 15.91 14.48
CA PRO A 50 -17.14 15.75 15.79
C PRO A 50 -16.54 14.36 16.05
N MET A 51 -17.09 13.31 15.44
CA MET A 51 -16.57 11.95 15.58
C MET A 51 -15.24 11.80 14.82
N MET A 52 -15.17 12.29 13.58
CA MET A 52 -13.93 12.29 12.79
C MET A 52 -12.83 13.11 13.46
N ASP A 53 -13.17 14.28 14.01
CA ASP A 53 -12.22 15.13 14.74
C ASP A 53 -11.67 14.42 15.97
N MET A 54 -12.54 13.73 16.71
CA MET A 54 -12.14 12.94 17.87
C MET A 54 -11.25 11.75 17.48
N ASP A 55 -11.55 11.07 16.38
CA ASP A 55 -10.76 9.95 15.88
C ASP A 55 -9.35 10.40 15.45
N ARG A 56 -9.23 11.54 14.74
CA ARG A 56 -7.93 12.13 14.38
C ARG A 56 -7.13 12.55 15.60
N ALA A 57 -7.76 13.23 16.55
CA ALA A 57 -7.12 13.61 17.81
C ALA A 57 -6.65 12.37 18.60
N GLN A 58 -7.44 11.30 18.60
CA GLN A 58 -7.07 10.05 19.25
C GLN A 58 -5.92 9.33 18.53
N ALA A 59 -5.90 9.34 17.19
CA ALA A 59 -4.82 8.79 16.40
C ALA A 59 -3.49 9.54 16.64
N LEU A 60 -3.52 10.88 16.71
CA LEU A 60 -2.33 11.72 16.96
C LEU A 60 -1.79 11.60 18.40
N LYS A 61 -2.55 11.08 19.36
CA LYS A 61 -1.99 10.67 20.67
C LYS A 61 -1.17 9.39 20.59
N GLY A 62 -1.29 8.64 19.50
CA GLY A 62 -0.54 7.41 19.24
C GLY A 62 0.90 7.67 18.81
N LYS A 63 1.59 6.59 18.44
CA LYS A 63 2.94 6.66 17.86
C LYS A 63 2.85 6.64 16.34
N VAL A 64 3.81 7.28 15.68
CA VAL A 64 4.09 7.05 14.26
C VAL A 64 4.17 5.55 14.01
N ASN A 65 3.37 5.09 13.05
CA ASN A 65 3.29 3.68 12.69
C ASN A 65 3.55 3.46 11.19
N PHE A 66 3.79 4.53 10.42
CA PHE A 66 3.89 4.44 8.98
C PHE A 66 4.87 5.46 8.36
N ALA A 67 5.64 5.02 7.36
CA ALA A 67 6.38 5.86 6.42
C ALA A 67 7.17 7.03 7.03
N GLY A 68 7.91 6.73 8.10
CA GLY A 68 8.81 7.64 8.80
C GLY A 68 8.12 8.54 9.81
N HIS A 69 6.96 9.13 9.50
CA HIS A 69 6.39 10.20 10.30
C HIS A 69 4.87 10.28 10.22
N TYR A 70 4.24 9.28 9.61
CA TYR A 70 2.81 9.23 9.44
C TYR A 70 2.16 8.27 10.44
N ILE A 71 0.88 8.53 10.68
CA ILE A 71 -0.02 7.64 11.40
C ILE A 71 -1.10 7.22 10.42
N LEU A 72 -1.09 5.94 10.03
CA LEU A 72 -2.19 5.30 9.33
C LEU A 72 -3.13 4.70 10.37
N TYR A 73 -4.41 5.08 10.32
CA TYR A 73 -5.42 4.53 11.21
C TYR A 73 -6.71 4.22 10.46
N ARG A 74 -7.53 3.34 11.04
CA ARG A 74 -8.80 2.87 10.46
C ARG A 74 -9.94 3.78 10.92
N VAL A 75 -10.87 4.05 10.01
CA VAL A 75 -12.09 4.82 10.30
C VAL A 75 -13.28 4.16 9.59
N GLY A 76 -14.45 4.15 10.23
CA GLY A 76 -15.66 3.66 9.58
C GLY A 76 -16.14 4.65 8.51
N CYS A 77 -16.51 4.16 7.33
CA CYS A 77 -17.04 5.00 6.25
C CYS A 77 -18.49 4.67 5.85
N GLY A 78 -19.18 3.83 6.63
CA GLY A 78 -20.58 3.47 6.43
C GLY A 78 -20.76 2.08 5.81
N GLY A 79 -21.97 1.52 5.86
CA GLY A 79 -22.26 0.22 5.24
C GLY A 79 -21.41 -0.96 5.75
N SER A 80 -20.93 -0.89 6.99
CA SER A 80 -19.95 -1.84 7.58
C SER A 80 -18.57 -1.83 6.91
N ALA A 81 -18.29 -0.86 6.03
CA ALA A 81 -17.00 -0.68 5.42
C ALA A 81 -16.04 0.13 6.32
N ILE A 82 -14.76 -0.20 6.22
CA ILE A 82 -13.65 0.46 6.88
C ILE A 82 -12.80 1.14 5.82
N CYS A 83 -12.55 2.42 6.05
CA CYS A 83 -11.61 3.25 5.34
C CYS A 83 -10.38 3.48 6.23
N GLY A 84 -9.44 4.30 5.77
CA GLY A 84 -8.35 4.76 6.62
C GLY A 84 -7.86 6.12 6.17
N GLU A 85 -7.31 6.86 7.13
CA GLU A 85 -6.68 8.15 6.90
C GLU A 85 -5.20 8.08 7.27
N VAL A 86 -4.40 8.90 6.60
CA VAL A 86 -2.98 9.10 6.86
C VAL A 86 -2.78 10.50 7.41
N LEU A 87 -2.30 10.58 8.64
CA LEU A 87 -1.98 11.84 9.33
C LEU A 87 -0.46 12.08 9.30
N ASP A 88 0.00 13.28 8.96
CA ASP A 88 1.40 13.68 9.19
C ASP A 88 1.56 14.09 10.66
N ALA A 89 2.35 13.34 11.43
CA ALA A 89 2.54 13.61 12.85
C ALA A 89 3.28 14.94 13.11
N ARG A 90 4.00 15.49 12.13
CA ARG A 90 4.75 16.75 12.26
C ARG A 90 3.86 17.97 12.08
N THR A 91 2.80 17.86 11.29
CA THR A 91 1.92 19.00 10.95
C THR A 91 0.50 18.85 11.50
N GLY A 92 0.06 17.62 11.79
CA GLY A 92 -1.32 17.32 12.21
C GLY A 92 -2.31 17.28 11.04
N GLU A 93 -1.83 17.36 9.80
CA GLU A 93 -2.66 17.35 8.60
C GLU A 93 -3.09 15.94 8.21
N VAL A 94 -4.30 15.81 7.67
CA VAL A 94 -4.71 14.65 6.87
C VAL A 94 -4.08 14.79 5.49
N VAL A 95 -3.16 13.89 5.14
CA VAL A 95 -2.43 13.96 3.88
C VAL A 95 -2.95 12.99 2.82
N GLY A 96 -3.74 11.99 3.22
CA GLY A 96 -4.30 11.01 2.31
C GLY A 96 -5.16 9.99 3.03
N GLY A 97 -5.63 8.99 2.29
CA GLY A 97 -6.43 7.89 2.81
C GLY A 97 -6.17 6.59 2.08
N LEU A 98 -6.70 5.48 2.60
CA LEU A 98 -6.61 4.19 1.92
C LEU A 98 -7.18 4.30 0.50
N PRO A 99 -6.63 3.57 -0.49
CA PRO A 99 -7.08 3.67 -1.89
C PRO A 99 -8.52 3.23 -2.15
N ASN A 100 -9.12 2.49 -1.22
CA ASN A 100 -10.49 1.98 -1.30
C ASN A 100 -11.06 1.86 0.12
N ALA A 101 -12.39 1.74 0.21
CA ALA A 101 -13.05 1.20 1.38
C ALA A 101 -12.99 -0.34 1.36
N TYR A 102 -13.04 -0.98 2.52
CA TYR A 102 -12.96 -2.45 2.60
C TYR A 102 -14.04 -3.00 3.51
N ASP A 103 -14.48 -4.23 3.25
CA ASP A 103 -15.33 -4.96 4.19
C ASP A 103 -14.66 -5.01 5.57
N GLY A 104 -15.38 -4.53 6.60
CA GLY A 104 -14.83 -4.36 7.94
C GLY A 104 -14.49 -5.66 8.66
N ASN A 105 -15.03 -6.79 8.22
CA ASN A 105 -14.72 -8.11 8.78
C ASN A 105 -13.53 -8.78 8.06
N ALA A 106 -13.22 -8.35 6.84
CA ALA A 106 -12.14 -8.91 6.02
C ALA A 106 -10.84 -8.09 6.05
N LEU A 107 -10.88 -6.81 6.45
CA LEU A 107 -9.73 -5.91 6.34
C LEU A 107 -8.59 -6.22 7.32
N SER A 108 -7.41 -6.46 6.75
CA SER A 108 -6.12 -6.49 7.44
C SER A 108 -5.15 -5.48 6.81
N LEU A 109 -4.44 -4.74 7.67
CA LEU A 109 -3.42 -3.77 7.28
C LEU A 109 -2.09 -4.18 7.91
N SER A 110 -1.03 -4.20 7.10
CA SER A 110 0.34 -4.34 7.59
C SER A 110 1.18 -3.15 7.13
N ASN A 111 1.69 -2.41 8.11
CA ASN A 111 2.50 -1.21 7.94
C ASN A 111 3.62 -1.19 8.99
N ARG A 112 4.69 -0.45 8.71
CA ARG A 112 5.80 -0.23 9.65
C ARG A 112 6.20 1.24 9.68
N PRO A 113 6.66 1.76 10.83
CA PRO A 113 7.10 3.15 10.93
C PRO A 113 8.33 3.45 10.07
N ASP A 114 9.18 2.46 9.81
CA ASP A 114 10.42 2.59 9.03
C ASP A 114 10.27 2.16 7.56
N SER A 115 9.04 2.02 7.07
CA SER A 115 8.78 1.62 5.69
C SER A 115 7.61 2.38 5.09
N ARG A 116 7.73 2.71 3.80
CA ARG A 116 6.64 3.28 3.00
C ARG A 116 5.81 2.24 2.26
N LEU A 117 6.05 0.95 2.50
CA LEU A 117 5.20 -0.13 2.03
C LEU A 117 3.97 -0.26 2.93
N LEU A 118 2.80 -0.33 2.30
CA LEU A 118 1.55 -0.75 2.93
C LEU A 118 1.06 -2.04 2.26
N ILE A 119 0.72 -3.03 3.07
CA ILE A 119 0.07 -4.26 2.60
C ILE A 119 -1.37 -4.25 3.08
N VAL A 120 -2.31 -4.31 2.15
CA VAL A 120 -3.76 -4.34 2.42
C VAL A 120 -4.32 -5.68 1.97
N SER A 121 -4.86 -6.46 2.90
CA SER A 121 -5.57 -7.70 2.57
C SER A 121 -7.04 -7.56 2.94
N GLY A 122 -7.94 -7.88 2.02
CA GLY A 122 -9.38 -7.76 2.24
C GLY A 122 -10.19 -7.72 0.95
N ILE A 123 -11.50 -7.57 1.12
CA ILE A 123 -12.47 -7.39 0.04
C ILE A 123 -12.73 -5.88 -0.08
N ALA A 124 -12.43 -5.32 -1.25
CA ALA A 124 -12.72 -3.92 -1.55
C ALA A 124 -14.24 -3.71 -1.65
N ALA A 125 -14.73 -2.59 -1.12
CA ALA A 125 -16.13 -2.24 -1.20
C ALA A 125 -16.46 -1.60 -2.56
N ASP A 126 -15.56 -0.78 -3.08
CA ASP A 126 -15.68 -0.20 -4.42
C ASP A 126 -15.02 -1.11 -5.47
N THR A 127 -15.54 -1.07 -6.69
CA THR A 127 -15.01 -1.80 -7.84
C THR A 127 -13.53 -1.48 -8.05
N GLU A 128 -12.76 -2.52 -8.38
CA GLU A 128 -11.35 -2.38 -8.74
C GLU A 128 -11.15 -2.73 -10.20
N GLU A 129 -10.11 -2.16 -10.81
CA GLU A 129 -9.78 -2.38 -12.21
C GLU A 129 -8.34 -2.89 -12.35
N ASP A 130 -8.08 -3.66 -13.40
CA ASP A 130 -6.73 -4.03 -13.81
C ASP A 130 -6.01 -2.87 -14.54
N ALA A 131 -4.75 -3.09 -14.93
CA ALA A 131 -3.96 -2.09 -15.64
C ALA A 131 -4.49 -1.75 -17.05
N GLN A 132 -5.47 -2.51 -17.57
CA GLN A 132 -6.15 -2.26 -18.84
C GLN A 132 -7.50 -1.56 -18.63
N GLY A 133 -7.92 -1.33 -17.38
CA GLY A 133 -9.22 -0.75 -17.04
C GLY A 133 -10.36 -1.76 -17.04
N ASN A 134 -10.08 -3.07 -17.03
CA ASN A 134 -11.15 -4.06 -16.88
C ASN A 134 -11.51 -4.21 -15.42
N GLU A 135 -12.82 -4.25 -15.13
CA GLU A 135 -13.31 -4.54 -13.79
C GLU A 135 -12.82 -5.91 -13.30
N LEU A 136 -12.31 -5.92 -12.07
CA LEU A 136 -11.92 -7.12 -11.35
C LEU A 136 -13.09 -7.65 -10.53
N GLU A 137 -13.27 -8.96 -10.50
CA GLU A 137 -14.25 -9.57 -9.62
C GLU A 137 -13.97 -9.22 -8.14
N SER A 138 -15.04 -8.92 -7.40
CA SER A 138 -14.96 -8.67 -5.97
C SER A 138 -14.64 -9.97 -5.22
N ARG A 139 -13.48 -10.02 -4.58
CA ARG A 139 -12.98 -11.16 -3.80
C ARG A 139 -11.90 -10.72 -2.82
N PHE A 140 -11.47 -11.64 -1.96
CA PHE A 140 -10.35 -11.40 -1.07
C PHE A 140 -9.06 -11.28 -1.87
N ARG A 141 -8.33 -10.18 -1.66
CA ARG A 141 -7.10 -9.86 -2.39
C ARG A 141 -6.11 -9.20 -1.45
N THR A 142 -4.83 -9.48 -1.65
CA THR A 142 -3.72 -8.77 -1.02
C THR A 142 -3.13 -7.78 -2.01
N ARG A 143 -2.99 -6.52 -1.60
CA ARG A 143 -2.50 -5.40 -2.40
C ARG A 143 -1.28 -4.81 -1.72
N TYR A 144 -0.28 -4.49 -2.51
CA TYR A 144 0.97 -3.89 -2.05
C TYR A 144 1.04 -2.48 -2.61
N PHE A 145 1.11 -1.49 -1.73
CA PHE A 145 1.19 -0.08 -2.10
C PHE A 145 2.49 0.54 -1.60
N GLU A 146 3.11 1.36 -2.43
CA GLU A 146 4.15 2.30 -1.99
C GLU A 146 3.51 3.66 -1.72
N PHE A 147 3.77 4.25 -0.56
CA PHE A 147 3.31 5.59 -0.23
C PHE A 147 4.38 6.63 -0.57
N VAL A 148 4.12 7.47 -1.58
CA VAL A 148 5.06 8.48 -2.08
C VAL A 148 4.29 9.74 -2.42
N ASN A 149 4.80 10.90 -2.01
CA ASN A 149 4.17 12.20 -2.26
C ASN A 149 2.72 12.26 -1.79
N ASN A 150 2.44 11.67 -0.62
CA ASN A 150 1.12 11.56 -0.02
C ASN A 150 0.09 10.73 -0.82
N GLU A 151 0.55 9.91 -1.77
CA GLU A 151 -0.29 9.03 -2.59
C GLU A 151 0.12 7.57 -2.44
N PHE A 152 -0.86 6.67 -2.46
CA PHE A 152 -0.62 5.24 -2.54
C PHE A 152 -0.53 4.79 -3.99
N ARG A 153 0.62 4.22 -4.37
CA ARG A 153 0.88 3.66 -5.69
C ARG A 153 0.80 2.14 -5.61
N LEU A 154 -0.11 1.53 -6.36
CA LEU A 154 -0.21 0.09 -6.44
C LEU A 154 1.06 -0.49 -7.10
N LEU A 155 1.75 -1.37 -6.38
CA LEU A 155 2.93 -2.08 -6.87
C LEU A 155 2.52 -3.40 -7.53
N THR A 156 1.69 -4.17 -6.83
CA THR A 156 1.16 -5.45 -7.28
C THR A 156 -0.01 -5.88 -6.38
N PHE A 157 -0.75 -6.89 -6.82
CA PHE A 157 -1.76 -7.54 -6.01
C PHE A 157 -1.82 -9.04 -6.31
N LYS A 158 -2.43 -9.79 -5.40
CA LYS A 158 -2.63 -11.24 -5.49
C LYS A 158 -4.01 -11.60 -4.97
N ASP A 159 -4.69 -12.45 -5.73
CA ASP A 159 -5.93 -13.08 -5.29
C ASP A 159 -5.58 -14.29 -4.41
N LEU A 160 -6.32 -14.48 -3.32
CA LEU A 160 -6.18 -15.64 -2.42
C LEU A 160 -7.38 -16.58 -2.55
#